data_AF-A0A2R6I1D9-F1
#
_entry.id   AF-A0A2R6I1D9-F1
#
_cell.length_a   1.000
_cell.length_b   1.000
_cell.length_c   1.000
_cell.angle_alpha   90.00
_cell.angle_beta   90.00
_cell.angle_gamma   90.00
#
_symmetry.space_group_name_H-M   'P 1'
#
loop_
_entity.id
_entity.type
_entity.pdbx_description
1 polymer ?
#
loop_
_entity_poly.entity_id
_entity_poly.type
_entity_poly.pdbx_seq_one_letter_code
_entity_poly.pdbx_strand_id
1 'polypeptide(L)'
;MNGDRILDIVAVGLALAVVAAVGTVVLAAVSAPGAGPSPPDANWTAERVNESHVRVAHAGGEPVEREHLAVAVNGTERAVAWPDVIVEGDRGVVRASEGSVVELYWSTEHSRRTRIASWRL
;
A
#
# COMPACT_ATOMS: atom_id res chain seq x y z
N MET A 1 51.27 -27.70 23.06
CA MET A 1 50.05 -28.53 22.92
C MET A 1 48.76 -27.87 23.44
N ASN A 2 48.77 -26.65 24.01
CA ASN A 2 47.53 -25.96 24.46
C ASN A 2 47.00 -24.90 23.48
N GLY A 3 47.82 -24.44 22.52
CA GLY A 3 47.43 -23.41 21.54
C GLY A 3 46.45 -23.92 20.48
N ASP A 4 46.72 -25.09 19.90
CA ASP A 4 45.87 -25.68 18.85
C ASP A 4 44.45 -25.96 19.35
N ARG A 5 44.31 -26.41 20.60
CA ARG A 5 43.01 -26.70 21.21
C ARG A 5 42.17 -25.45 21.44
N ILE A 6 42.79 -24.32 21.78
CA ILE A 6 42.10 -23.03 21.95
C ILE A 6 41.68 -22.49 20.59
N LEU A 7 42.56 -22.60 19.58
CA LEU A 7 42.26 -22.16 18.22
C LEU A 7 41.09 -22.95 17.60
N ASP A 8 41.04 -24.28 17.81
CA ASP A 8 39.95 -25.13 17.34
C ASP A 8 38.61 -24.77 18.00
N ILE A 9 38.61 -24.51 19.32
CA ILE A 9 37.38 -24.10 20.04
C ILE A 9 36.86 -22.76 19.51
N VAL A 10 37.75 -21.80 19.27
CA VAL A 10 37.39 -20.51 18.69
C VAL A 10 36.86 -20.68 17.27
N ALA A 11 37.51 -21.50 16.45
CA ALA A 11 37.09 -21.77 15.08
C ALA A 11 35.70 -22.42 15.02
N VAL A 12 35.44 -23.42 15.87
CA VAL A 12 34.13 -24.06 16.00
C VAL A 12 33.06 -23.07 16.47
N GLY A 13 33.37 -22.26 17.48
CA GLY A 13 32.46 -21.23 17.96
C GLY A 13 32.10 -20.21 16.89
N LEU A 14 33.10 -19.78 16.09
CA LEU A 14 32.90 -18.84 15.01
C LEU A 14 32.08 -19.45 13.86
N ALA A 15 32.32 -20.73 13.52
CA ALA A 15 31.53 -21.45 12.54
C ALA A 15 30.05 -21.59 12.97
N LEU A 16 29.80 -21.93 14.23
CA LEU A 16 28.44 -22.00 14.78
C LEU A 16 27.74 -20.63 14.77
N ALA A 17 28.47 -19.56 15.09
CA ALA A 17 27.94 -18.20 15.03
C ALA A 17 27.54 -17.81 13.59
N VAL A 18 28.35 -18.15 12.59
CA VAL A 18 28.03 -17.92 11.18
C VAL A 18 26.79 -18.72 10.76
N VAL A 19 26.73 -20.01 11.11
CA VAL A 19 25.56 -20.86 10.80
C VAL A 19 24.30 -20.31 11.45
N ALA A 20 24.38 -19.87 12.72
CA ALA A 20 23.25 -19.25 13.41
C ALA A 20 22.81 -17.95 12.72
N ALA A 21 23.75 -17.09 12.32
CA ALA A 21 23.46 -15.85 11.60
C ALA A 21 22.80 -16.09 10.23
N VAL A 22 23.28 -17.09 9.47
CA VAL A 22 22.63 -17.47 8.21
C VAL A 22 21.24 -18.04 8.47
N GLY A 23 21.11 -18.88 9.50
CA GLY A 23 19.82 -19.45 9.92
C GLY A 23 18.78 -18.39 10.27
N THR A 24 19.16 -17.32 10.99
CA THR A 24 18.24 -16.24 11.32
C THR A 24 17.83 -15.41 10.11
N VAL A 25 18.75 -15.16 9.16
CA VAL A 25 18.42 -14.47 7.90
C VAL A 25 17.43 -15.27 7.07
N VAL A 26 17.64 -16.58 6.93
CA VAL A 26 16.72 -17.47 6.20
C VAL A 26 15.36 -17.51 6.89
N LEU A 27 15.33 -17.65 8.22
CA LEU A 27 14.09 -17.67 8.99
C LEU A 27 13.31 -16.35 8.86
N ALA A 28 13.99 -15.22 8.87
CA ALA A 28 13.39 -13.90 8.65
C ALA A 28 12.83 -13.76 7.22
N ALA A 29 13.54 -14.27 6.21
CA ALA A 29 13.09 -14.21 4.83
C ALA A 29 11.83 -15.06 4.58
N VAL A 30 11.72 -16.26 5.17
CA VAL A 30 10.52 -17.11 5.04
C VAL A 30 9.35 -16.61 5.89
N SER A 31 9.63 -15.86 6.95
CA SER A 31 8.61 -15.27 7.83
C SER A 31 8.16 -13.88 7.36
N ALA A 32 8.80 -13.33 6.32
CA ALA A 32 8.36 -12.08 5.74
C ALA A 32 6.95 -12.30 5.16
N PRO A 33 5.95 -11.49 5.56
CA PRO A 33 4.66 -11.51 4.91
C PRO A 33 4.89 -11.30 3.41
N GLY A 34 4.34 -12.19 2.58
CA GLY A 34 4.41 -12.01 1.12
C GLY A 34 3.91 -10.61 0.76
N ALA A 35 4.51 -10.01 -0.28
CA ALA A 35 3.97 -8.77 -0.82
C ALA A 35 2.50 -9.03 -1.17
N GLY A 36 1.58 -8.37 -0.47
CA GLY A 36 0.15 -8.46 -0.77
C GLY A 36 -0.13 -8.05 -2.21
N PRO A 37 -1.35 -8.29 -2.71
CA PRO A 37 -1.74 -7.82 -4.04
C PRO A 37 -1.37 -6.35 -4.20
N SER A 38 -0.81 -6.01 -5.37
CA SER A 38 -0.49 -4.62 -5.70
C SER A 38 -1.76 -3.88 -6.11
N PRO A 39 -1.82 -2.55 -5.92
CA PRO A 39 -2.92 -1.76 -6.43
C PRO A 39 -3.05 -1.90 -7.95
N PRO A 40 -4.27 -1.81 -8.50
CA PRO A 40 -4.49 -1.84 -9.95
C PRO A 40 -3.81 -0.65 -10.62
N ASP A 41 -3.31 -0.87 -11.83
CA ASP A 41 -2.77 0.18 -12.70
C ASP A 41 -3.94 0.98 -13.31
N ALA A 42 -4.43 1.94 -12.53
CA ALA A 42 -5.58 2.77 -12.87
C ALA A 42 -5.24 4.25 -12.71
N ASN A 43 -5.65 5.04 -13.69
CA ASN A 43 -5.49 6.49 -13.70
C ASN A 43 -6.73 7.16 -13.10
N TRP A 44 -6.50 8.22 -12.32
CA TRP A 44 -7.56 8.94 -11.64
C TRP A 44 -7.40 10.44 -11.78
N THR A 45 -8.53 11.13 -11.89
CA THR A 45 -8.58 12.60 -11.93
C THR A 45 -9.53 13.12 -10.87
N ALA A 46 -9.23 14.28 -10.30
CA ALA A 46 -10.14 15.02 -9.43
C ALA A 46 -10.34 16.44 -9.97
N GLU A 47 -11.60 16.78 -10.23
CA GLU A 47 -11.99 18.07 -10.78
C GLU A 47 -13.02 18.76 -9.89
N ARG A 48 -12.84 20.05 -9.66
CA ARG A 48 -13.80 20.86 -8.91
C ARG A 48 -15.08 21.03 -9.72
N VAL A 49 -16.22 20.66 -9.12
CA VAL A 49 -17.54 20.85 -9.73
C VAL A 49 -18.13 22.20 -9.30
N ASN A 50 -17.93 22.58 -8.03
CA ASN A 50 -18.30 23.87 -7.47
C ASN A 50 -17.46 24.16 -6.20
N GLU A 51 -17.79 25.22 -5.45
CA GLU A 51 -17.06 25.64 -4.24
C GLU A 51 -16.95 24.56 -3.15
N SER A 52 -17.89 23.61 -3.12
CA SER A 52 -18.01 22.61 -2.05
C SER A 52 -17.98 21.16 -2.53
N HIS A 53 -17.84 20.90 -3.83
CA HIS A 53 -17.90 19.56 -4.41
C HIS A 53 -16.80 19.33 -5.43
N VAL A 54 -16.26 18.10 -5.40
CA VAL A 54 -15.26 17.60 -6.33
C VAL A 54 -15.69 16.28 -6.89
N ARG A 55 -15.46 16.12 -8.19
CA ARG A 55 -15.68 14.90 -8.94
C ARG A 55 -14.36 14.14 -9.03
N VAL A 56 -14.35 12.91 -8.53
CA VAL A 56 -13.25 11.95 -8.74
C VAL A 56 -13.70 11.00 -9.84
N ALA A 57 -12.88 10.84 -10.88
CA ALA A 57 -13.19 10.02 -12.04
C ALA A 57 -12.07 9.04 -12.36
N HIS A 58 -12.45 7.84 -12.80
CA HIS A 58 -11.54 6.85 -13.38
C HIS A 58 -11.22 7.29 -14.82
N ALA A 59 -9.94 7.54 -15.08
CA ALA A 59 -9.44 8.13 -16.31
C ALA A 59 -8.77 7.10 -17.24
N GLY A 60 -8.94 5.80 -16.96
CA GLY A 60 -8.43 4.69 -17.77
C GLY A 60 -7.53 3.74 -16.97
N GLY A 61 -7.21 2.60 -17.59
CA GLY A 61 -6.45 1.52 -16.95
C GLY A 61 -7.34 0.36 -16.47
N GLU A 62 -6.88 -0.38 -15.47
CA GLU A 62 -7.56 -1.57 -14.97
C GLU A 62 -8.89 -1.23 -14.26
N PRO A 63 -9.94 -2.06 -14.43
CA PRO A 63 -11.16 -1.95 -13.63
C PRO A 63 -10.89 -2.12 -12.15
N VAL A 64 -11.62 -1.39 -11.31
CA VAL A 64 -11.42 -1.44 -9.85
C VAL A 64 -12.75 -1.71 -9.15
N GLU A 65 -12.77 -2.71 -8.27
CA GLU A 65 -13.93 -2.99 -7.43
C GLU A 65 -14.09 -1.90 -6.37
N ARG A 66 -15.31 -1.37 -6.26
CA ARG A 66 -15.65 -0.26 -5.35
C ARG A 66 -15.33 -0.57 -3.90
N GLU A 67 -15.49 -1.82 -3.48
CA GLU A 67 -15.19 -2.24 -2.09
C GLU A 67 -13.71 -2.12 -1.73
N HIS A 68 -12.84 -2.13 -2.73
CA HIS A 68 -11.41 -1.94 -2.54
C HIS A 68 -10.98 -0.47 -2.55
N LEU A 69 -11.89 0.46 -2.81
CA LEU A 69 -11.59 1.88 -2.87
C LEU A 69 -12.22 2.66 -1.72
N ALA A 70 -11.48 3.66 -1.26
CA ALA A 70 -12.01 4.61 -0.32
C ALA A 70 -11.44 6.01 -0.56
N VAL A 71 -12.32 7.00 -0.54
CA VAL A 71 -11.98 8.41 -0.72
C VAL A 71 -11.94 9.09 0.64
N ALA A 72 -10.89 9.86 0.90
CA ALA A 72 -10.80 10.70 2.07
C ALA A 72 -10.67 12.17 1.68
N VAL A 73 -11.26 13.04 2.50
CA VAL A 73 -11.10 14.50 2.40
C VAL A 73 -10.50 14.98 3.72
N ASN A 74 -9.32 15.60 3.65
CA ASN A 74 -8.54 15.99 4.82
C ASN A 74 -8.34 14.83 5.82
N GLY A 75 -8.06 13.63 5.29
CA GLY A 75 -7.85 12.42 6.09
C GLY A 75 -9.12 11.77 6.65
N THR A 76 -10.32 12.34 6.41
CA THR A 76 -11.58 11.71 6.84
C THR A 76 -12.27 11.03 5.67
N GLU A 77 -12.60 9.74 5.81
CA GLU A 77 -13.28 8.98 4.77
C GLU A 77 -14.66 9.56 4.41
N ARG A 78 -15.02 9.46 3.14
CA ARG A 78 -16.27 9.93 2.56
C ARG A 78 -16.88 8.83 1.73
N ALA A 79 -18.18 8.61 1.93
CA ALA A 79 -18.95 7.75 1.05
C ALA A 79 -19.02 8.37 -0.35
N VAL A 80 -18.77 7.55 -1.37
CA VAL A 80 -18.85 7.93 -2.78
C VAL A 80 -19.78 6.96 -3.47
N ALA A 81 -20.74 7.50 -4.23
CA ALA A 81 -21.60 6.69 -5.06
C ALA A 81 -20.86 6.33 -6.35
N TRP A 82 -20.45 5.07 -6.45
CA TRP A 82 -19.87 4.44 -7.62
C TRP A 82 -20.61 3.13 -7.93
N PRO A 83 -20.55 2.63 -9.18
CA PRO A 83 -20.93 1.25 -9.47
C PRO A 83 -20.02 0.26 -8.73
N ASP A 84 -20.43 -1.01 -8.62
CA ASP A 84 -19.64 -2.03 -7.91
C ASP A 84 -18.30 -2.31 -8.57
N VAL A 85 -18.24 -2.21 -9.91
CA VAL A 85 -16.99 -2.21 -10.68
C VAL A 85 -16.87 -0.87 -11.38
N ILE A 86 -15.76 -0.18 -11.11
CA ILE A 86 -15.47 1.15 -11.62
C ILE A 86 -14.56 1.01 -12.84
N VAL A 87 -15.03 1.53 -13.96
CA VAL A 87 -14.31 1.53 -15.24
C VAL A 87 -14.08 2.95 -15.73
N GLU A 88 -13.35 3.09 -16.83
CA GLU A 88 -13.07 4.39 -17.44
C GLU A 88 -14.36 5.20 -17.67
N GLY A 89 -14.33 6.47 -17.25
CA GLY A 89 -15.44 7.40 -17.36
C GLY A 89 -16.41 7.37 -16.16
N ASP A 90 -16.34 6.35 -15.30
CA ASP A 90 -17.10 6.34 -14.05
C ASP A 90 -16.61 7.43 -13.10
N ARG A 91 -17.57 8.01 -12.39
CA ARG A 91 -17.36 9.23 -11.62
C ARG A 91 -18.16 9.23 -10.33
N GLY A 92 -17.53 9.75 -9.31
CA GLY A 92 -18.07 9.90 -7.96
C GLY A 92 -17.89 11.33 -7.50
N VAL A 93 -18.82 11.83 -6.69
CA VAL A 93 -18.77 13.20 -6.17
C VAL A 93 -18.64 13.17 -4.67
N VAL A 94 -17.71 13.95 -4.14
CA VAL A 94 -17.49 14.15 -2.71
C VAL A 94 -17.53 15.62 -2.35
N ARG A 95 -17.93 15.92 -1.12
CA ARG A 95 -17.85 17.27 -0.58
C ARG A 95 -16.42 17.59 -0.17
N ALA A 96 -15.87 18.62 -0.78
CA ALA A 96 -14.55 19.17 -0.47
C ALA A 96 -14.51 20.65 -0.87
N SER A 97 -13.94 21.49 -0.02
CA SER A 97 -13.85 22.93 -0.22
C SER A 97 -12.48 23.31 -0.78
N GLU A 98 -12.30 24.60 -1.09
CA GLU A 98 -10.98 25.15 -1.38
C GLU A 98 -9.98 24.92 -0.25
N GLY A 99 -8.77 24.53 -0.63
CA GLY A 99 -7.71 24.17 0.31
C GLY A 99 -7.82 22.76 0.89
N SER A 100 -8.88 22.00 0.57
CA SER A 100 -8.98 20.59 0.96
C SER A 100 -8.01 19.70 0.18
N VAL A 101 -7.58 18.62 0.82
CA VAL A 101 -6.84 17.53 0.18
C VAL A 101 -7.78 16.34 0.00
N VAL A 102 -7.97 15.91 -1.25
CA VAL A 102 -8.70 14.69 -1.59
C VAL A 102 -7.69 13.58 -1.82
N GLU A 103 -7.90 12.44 -1.18
CA GLU A 103 -7.03 11.28 -1.28
C GLU A 103 -7.83 10.06 -1.68
N LEU A 104 -7.28 9.26 -2.58
CA LEU A 104 -7.85 7.99 -2.99
C LEU A 104 -6.95 6.87 -2.50
N TYR A 105 -7.57 5.90 -1.85
CA TYR A 105 -6.89 4.75 -1.29
C TYR A 105 -7.43 3.46 -1.89
N TRP A 106 -6.54 2.48 -2.01
CA TRP A 106 -6.84 1.12 -2.38
C TRP A 106 -6.44 0.17 -1.24
N SER A 107 -7.30 -0.80 -0.94
CA SER A 107 -7.03 -1.88 0.02
C SER A 107 -7.87 -3.11 -0.31
N THR A 108 -7.29 -4.29 -0.14
CA THR A 108 -8.01 -5.56 -0.07
C THR A 108 -8.12 -6.01 1.38
N GLU A 109 -8.99 -6.98 1.69
CA GLU A 109 -9.13 -7.55 3.05
C GLU A 109 -7.79 -7.93 3.71
N HIS A 110 -6.85 -8.43 2.90
CA HIS A 110 -5.55 -8.94 3.35
C HIS A 110 -4.39 -7.94 3.20
N SER A 111 -4.65 -6.71 2.73
CA SER A 111 -3.60 -5.76 2.40
C SER A 111 -3.68 -4.48 3.20
N ARG A 112 -2.50 -3.91 3.49
CA ARG A 112 -2.43 -2.55 4.00
C ARG A 112 -3.00 -1.59 2.96
N ARG A 113 -3.80 -0.65 3.44
CA ARG A 113 -4.31 0.47 2.64
C ARG A 113 -3.17 1.29 2.05
N THR A 114 -3.18 1.44 0.74
CA THR A 114 -2.19 2.17 -0.05
C THR A 114 -2.85 3.37 -0.70
N ARG A 115 -2.22 4.55 -0.59
CA ARG A 115 -2.71 5.75 -1.29
C ARG A 115 -2.30 5.66 -2.75
N ILE A 116 -3.28 5.71 -3.65
CA ILE A 116 -3.06 5.61 -5.09
C ILE A 116 -3.13 6.98 -5.79
N ALA A 117 -3.82 7.96 -5.19
CA ALA A 117 -3.82 9.33 -5.70
C ALA A 117 -4.07 10.37 -4.59
N SER A 118 -3.62 11.61 -4.83
CA SER A 118 -3.85 12.75 -3.94
C SER A 118 -3.92 14.04 -4.75
N TRP A 119 -4.93 14.86 -4.47
CA TRP A 119 -5.14 16.15 -5.12
C TRP A 119 -5.39 17.22 -4.07
N ARG A 120 -4.73 18.36 -4.24
CA ARG A 120 -5.01 19.58 -3.47
C ARG A 120 -5.91 20.48 -4.31
N LEU A 121 -7.03 20.88 -3.74
CA LEU A 121 -8.09 21.63 -4.42
C LEU A 121 -7.99 23.14 -4.22
#